data_AF-A0A7C5NIY8-F1
#
_entry.id   AF-A0A7C5NIY8-F1
#
_cell.length_a   1.000
_cell.length_b   1.000
_cell.length_c   1.000
_cell.angle_alpha   90.00
_cell.angle_beta   90.00
_cell.angle_gamma   90.00
#
_symmetry.space_group_name_H-M   'P 1'
#
loop_
_entity.id
_entity.type
_entity.pdbx_description
1 polymer ?
#
loop_
_entity_poly.entity_id
_entity_poly.type
_entity_poly.pdbx_seq_one_letter_code
_entity_poly.pdbx_strand_id
1 'polypeptide(L)' 'LHKPLDFDEAIEALKAEKKRQFIVFNDYDGLMRVMYKRADGKFGLY' A
#
# COMPACT_ATOMS: atom_id res chain seq x y z
N LEU A 1 -6.20 -8.82 -14.06
CA LEU A 1 -6.38 -7.54 -13.34
C LEU A 1 -6.32 -7.86 -11.84
N HIS A 2 -5.40 -7.25 -11.08
CA HIS A 2 -5.34 -7.49 -9.63
C HIS A 2 -6.63 -6.97 -8.97
N LYS A 3 -7.11 -7.67 -7.94
CA LYS A 3 -8.24 -7.21 -7.12
C LYS A 3 -7.89 -5.81 -6.58
N PRO A 4 -8.80 -4.81 -6.70
CA PRO A 4 -8.61 -3.54 -6.03
C PRO A 4 -8.38 -3.73 -4.53
N LEU A 5 -7.59 -2.85 -3.93
CA LEU A 5 -7.35 -2.81 -2.49
C LEU A 5 -7.78 -1.46 -1.94
N ASP A 6 -8.32 -1.44 -0.73
CA ASP A 6 -8.42 -0.21 0.05
C ASP A 6 -7.10 0.09 0.80
N PHE A 7 -7.06 1.23 1.48
CA PHE A 7 -5.85 1.69 2.16
C PHE A 7 -5.49 0.86 3.40
N ASP A 8 -6.48 0.32 4.11
CA ASP A 8 -6.25 -0.50 5.30
C ASP A 8 -5.70 -1.88 4.89
N GLU A 9 -6.28 -2.49 3.86
CA GLU A 9 -5.77 -3.71 3.24
C GLU A 9 -4.33 -3.52 2.72
N ALA A 10 -4.04 -2.37 2.10
CA ALA A 10 -2.71 -2.03 1.62
C ALA A 10 -1.69 -1.88 2.77
N ILE A 11 -2.08 -1.25 3.88
CA ILE A 11 -1.24 -1.14 5.08
C ILE A 11 -0.93 -2.52 5.65
N GLU A 12 -1.94 -3.38 5.82
CA GLU A 12 -1.74 -4.73 6.36
C GLU A 12 -0.87 -5.60 5.44
N ALA A 13 -1.06 -5.51 4.13
CA ALA A 13 -0.20 -6.18 3.16
C ALA A 13 1.27 -5.71 3.25
N LEU A 14 1.51 -4.41 3.43
CA LEU A 14 2.85 -3.85 3.55
C LEU A 14 3.49 -4.15 4.92
N LYS A 15 2.69 -4.30 5.99
CA LYS A 15 3.15 -4.76 7.31
C LYS A 15 3.60 -6.22 7.29
N ALA A 16 2.84 -7.09 6.61
CA ALA A 16 3.16 -8.51 6.50
C ALA A 16 4.52 -8.76 5.82
N GLU A 17 4.90 -7.89 4.88
CA GLU A 17 6.14 -7.99 4.10
C GLU A 17 7.29 -7.20 4.75
N LYS A 18 8.02 -7.84 5.68
CA LYS A 18 9.08 -7.18 6.48
C LYS A 18 10.17 -6.46 5.66
N LYS A 19 10.58 -7.03 4.52
CA LYS A 19 11.65 -6.47 3.66
C LYS A 19 11.15 -5.41 2.68
N ARG A 20 9.84 -5.35 2.44
CA ARG A 20 9.26 -4.48 1.41
C ARG A 20 9.04 -3.07 1.97
N GLN A 21 9.43 -2.05 1.21
CA GLN A 21 9.30 -0.65 1.60
C GLN A 21 8.05 0.02 1.02
N PHE A 22 7.49 -0.54 -0.05
CA PHE A 22 6.27 -0.04 -0.68
C PHE A 22 5.51 -1.15 -1.41
N ILE A 23 4.22 -0.94 -1.65
CA ILE A 23 3.41 -1.73 -2.58
C ILE A 23 2.69 -0.80 -3.55
N VAL A 24 2.42 -1.32 -4.75
CA VAL A 24 1.64 -0.65 -5.79
C VAL A 24 0.33 -1.42 -5.96
N PHE A 25 -0.79 -0.72 -5.98
CA PHE A 25 -2.12 -1.32 -6.12
C PHE A 25 -3.06 -0.38 -6.88
N ASN A 26 -4.17 -0.91 -7.39
CA ASN A 26 -5.28 -0.09 -7.87
C ASN A 26 -6.29 0.03 -6.74
N ASP A 27 -6.77 1.25 -6.48
CA ASP A 27 -7.91 1.46 -5.59
C ASP A 27 -9.23 1.15 -6.30
N TYR A 28 -10.34 1.29 -5.56
CA TYR A 28 -11.68 1.05 -6.08
C TYR A 28 -12.15 2.07 -7.12
N ASP A 29 -11.47 3.22 -7.22
CA ASP A 29 -11.68 4.22 -8.27
C ASP A 29 -10.85 3.91 -9.53
N GLY A 30 -10.10 2.80 -9.51
CA GLY A 30 -9.23 2.37 -10.61
C GLY A 30 -7.93 3.18 -10.71
N LEU A 31 -7.61 3.98 -9.69
CA LEU A 31 -6.38 4.77 -9.65
C LEU A 31 -5.23 3.92 -9.12
N MET A 32 -4.09 4.03 -9.78
CA MET A 32 -2.86 3.42 -9.28
C MET A 32 -2.35 4.23 -8.08
N ARG A 33 -2.09 3.53 -6.99
CA ARG A 33 -1.61 4.07 -5.72
C ARG A 33 -0.30 3.40 -5.31
N VAL A 34 0.50 4.14 -4.55
CA VAL A 34 1.71 3.62 -3.89
C VAL A 34 1.60 3.82 -2.39
N MET A 35 1.52 2.71 -1.64
CA MET A 35 1.61 2.72 -0.18
C MET A 35 3.05 2.45 0.23
N TYR A 36 3.65 3.25 1.11
CA TYR A 36 5.05 3.10 1.51
C TYR A 36 5.31 3.33 3.01
N LYS A 37 6.36 2.69 3.54
CA LYS A 37 6.87 2.90 4.90
C LYS A 37 7.68 4.20 4.95
N ARG A 38 7.33 5.08 5.87
CA ARG A 38 8.06 6.32 6.12
C ARG A 38 9.14 6.11 7.18
N ALA A 39 10.14 6.99 7.20
CA ALA A 39 11.21 6.98 8.21
C ALA A 39 10.69 7.21 9.65
N ASP A 40 9.52 7.84 9.81
CA ASP A 40 8.87 8.08 11.11
C ASP A 40 8.02 6.88 11.60
N GLY A 41 8.12 5.72 10.94
CA GLY A 41 7.37 4.51 11.28
C GLY A 41 5.91 4.52 10.87
N LYS A 42 5.42 5.60 10.23
CA LYS A 42 4.07 5.69 9.67
C LYS A 42 4.03 5.19 8.23
N PHE A 43 2.82 5.13 7.68
CA PHE A 43 2.58 4.81 6.28
C PHE A 43 2.23 6.09 5.51
N GLY A 44 2.69 6.18 4.26
CA GLY A 44 2.35 7.25 3.33
C GLY A 44 1.68 6.70 2.08
N LEU A 45 0.87 7.53 1.43
CA LEU A 45 0.17 7.22 0.20
C LEU A 45 0.55 8.27 -0.87
N TYR A 46 0.89 7.79 -2.07
CA TYR A 46 1.01 8.58 -3.29
C TYR A 46 -0.04 8.11 -4.30
#